data_AF-A0A7X6SYN9-F1
#
_entry.id   AF-A0A7X6SYN9-F1
#
_cell.length_a   1.000
_cell.length_b   1.000
_cell.length_c   1.000
_cell.angle_alpha   90.00
_cell.angle_beta   90.00
_cell.angle_gamma   90.00
#
_symmetry.space_group_name_H-M   'P 1'
#
loop_
_entity.id
_entity.type
_entity.pdbx_description
1 polymer ?
#
loop_
_entity_poly.entity_id
_entity_poly.type
_entity_poly.pdbx_seq_one_letter_code
_entity_poly.pdbx_strand_id
1 'polypeptide(L)'
;MDLAYDLRIALRGLKETVTKKEKVDDVIDYVRNIQFFSSFTREQVHLIIDTASIVRVSAGNVIMNEGEIDDSFFVILSGRAVVRKNNANIATIHRGECFGEMAYLSGDSRVATVTAETDCILLKISSMLLDKSSKDLQLLFLKRFSMTLLKRLTVSLDKYQQ
;
A
#
# COMPACT_ATOMS: atom_id res chain seq x y z
N MET A 1 -9.38 -9.71 16.01
CA MET A 1 -10.01 -9.74 14.68
C MET A 1 -8.92 -10.22 13.74
N ASP A 2 -9.11 -11.37 13.08
CA ASP A 2 -8.07 -12.06 12.30
C ASP A 2 -7.88 -11.35 10.94
N LEU A 3 -6.81 -10.57 10.77
CA LEU A 3 -6.59 -9.81 9.54
C LEU A 3 -6.48 -10.72 8.31
N ALA A 4 -5.93 -11.93 8.47
CA ALA A 4 -5.86 -12.90 7.40
C ALA A 4 -7.28 -13.32 6.96
N TYR A 5 -8.22 -13.41 7.90
CA TYR A 5 -9.64 -13.61 7.58
C TYR A 5 -10.23 -12.43 6.79
N ASP A 6 -10.02 -11.19 7.24
CA ASP A 6 -10.58 -10.01 6.58
C ASP A 6 -10.03 -9.79 5.17
N LEU A 7 -8.72 -10.04 5.01
CA LEU A 7 -8.06 -10.01 3.71
C LEU A 7 -8.59 -11.14 2.82
N ARG A 8 -8.75 -12.36 3.33
CA ARG A 8 -9.35 -13.47 2.58
C ARG A 8 -10.76 -13.14 2.08
N ILE A 9 -11.61 -12.58 2.94
CA ILE A 9 -12.95 -12.13 2.52
C ILE A 9 -12.85 -11.03 1.46
N ALA A 10 -11.86 -10.15 1.56
CA ALA A 10 -11.66 -9.07 0.60
C ALA A 10 -11.22 -9.60 -0.77
N LEU A 11 -10.30 -10.57 -0.78
CA LEU A 11 -9.75 -11.18 -1.99
C LEU A 11 -10.74 -12.11 -2.69
N ARG A 12 -11.68 -12.73 -1.98
CA ARG A 12 -12.75 -13.55 -2.59
C ARG A 12 -13.59 -12.78 -3.61
N GLY A 13 -13.75 -11.46 -3.44
CA GLY A 13 -14.47 -10.62 -4.40
C GLY A 13 -13.70 -10.33 -5.70
N LEU A 14 -12.40 -10.66 -5.78
CA LEU A 14 -11.52 -10.27 -6.88
C LEU A 14 -11.16 -11.39 -7.86
N LYS A 15 -11.53 -12.64 -7.58
CA LYS A 15 -11.25 -13.80 -8.45
C LYS A 15 -12.47 -14.71 -8.55
N GLU A 16 -12.99 -14.88 -9.76
CA GLU A 16 -13.98 -15.92 -10.12
C GLU A 16 -13.44 -17.36 -9.95
N THR A 17 -12.18 -17.55 -9.55
CA THR A 17 -11.51 -18.87 -9.51
C THR A 17 -10.98 -19.29 -8.14
N VAL A 18 -11.40 -18.65 -7.05
CA VAL A 18 -10.91 -19.02 -5.71
C VAL A 18 -11.81 -20.07 -5.06
N THR A 19 -11.30 -21.30 -4.99
CA THR A 19 -11.95 -22.46 -4.36
C THR A 19 -12.15 -22.30 -2.86
N LYS A 20 -13.26 -22.88 -2.36
CA LYS A 20 -13.90 -22.78 -1.03
C LYS A 20 -13.06 -23.06 0.24
N LYS A 21 -11.73 -23.25 0.16
CA LYS A 21 -10.83 -23.50 1.31
C LYS A 21 -9.49 -22.79 1.08
N GLU A 22 -9.44 -21.48 1.34
CA GLU A 22 -8.17 -20.76 1.41
C GLU A 22 -7.63 -20.76 2.83
N LYS A 23 -6.43 -21.32 3.00
CA LYS A 23 -5.66 -21.33 4.24
C LYS A 23 -4.96 -19.97 4.38
N VAL A 24 -4.55 -19.61 5.60
CA VAL A 24 -3.75 -18.40 5.86
C VAL A 24 -2.53 -18.32 4.94
N ASP A 25 -1.97 -19.47 4.58
CA ASP A 25 -0.90 -19.62 3.60
C ASP A 25 -1.17 -18.94 2.25
N ASP A 26 -2.39 -19.03 1.72
CA ASP A 26 -2.74 -18.46 0.42
C ASP A 26 -2.72 -16.93 0.43
N VAL A 27 -3.08 -16.35 1.58
CA VAL A 27 -3.08 -14.90 1.79
C VAL A 27 -1.65 -14.37 1.89
N ILE A 28 -0.79 -15.06 2.62
CA ILE A 28 0.63 -14.72 2.71
C ILE A 28 1.28 -14.80 1.33
N ASP A 29 1.01 -15.87 0.59
CA ASP A 29 1.55 -16.05 -0.75
C ASP A 29 1.01 -14.99 -1.74
N TYR A 30 -0.26 -14.60 -1.60
CA TYR A 30 -0.81 -13.49 -2.38
C TYR A 30 -0.07 -12.18 -2.10
N VAL A 31 0.11 -11.82 -0.83
CA VAL A 31 0.79 -10.57 -0.43
C VAL A 31 2.26 -10.59 -0.82
N ARG A 32 2.96 -11.72 -0.66
CA ARG A 32 4.36 -11.86 -1.05
C ARG A 32 4.59 -11.69 -2.56
N ASN A 33 3.59 -12.02 -3.38
CA ASN A 33 3.61 -11.82 -4.83
C ASN A 33 3.28 -10.37 -5.27
N ILE A 34 2.98 -9.47 -4.34
CA ILE A 34 2.88 -8.03 -4.62
C ILE A 34 4.29 -7.47 -4.77
N GLN A 35 4.53 -6.65 -5.80
CA GLN A 35 5.85 -6.12 -6.14
C GLN A 35 6.58 -5.49 -4.92
N PHE A 36 5.83 -4.74 -4.11
CA PHE A 36 6.34 -4.14 -2.87
C PHE A 36 6.99 -5.16 -1.92
N PHE A 37 6.37 -6.34 -1.75
CA PHE A 37 6.80 -7.39 -0.82
C PHE A 37 7.71 -8.45 -1.44
N SER A 38 8.14 -8.28 -2.70
CA SER A 38 8.91 -9.29 -3.44
C SER A 38 10.25 -9.72 -2.81
N SER A 39 10.83 -8.91 -1.91
CA SER A 39 12.07 -9.25 -1.17
C SER A 39 11.84 -9.58 0.29
N PHE A 40 10.59 -9.71 0.72
CA PHE A 40 10.25 -10.01 2.11
C PHE A 40 10.12 -11.53 2.24
N THR A 41 10.63 -12.07 3.36
CA THR A 41 10.45 -13.49 3.65
C THR A 41 8.99 -13.78 4.00
N ARG A 42 8.61 -15.06 3.99
CA ARG A 42 7.25 -15.48 4.33
C ARG A 42 6.89 -15.06 5.76
N GLU A 43 7.84 -15.20 6.68
CA GLU A 43 7.71 -14.85 8.10
C GLU A 43 7.54 -13.34 8.29
N GLN A 44 8.29 -12.54 7.53
CA GLN A 44 8.14 -11.08 7.53
C GLN A 44 6.77 -10.66 7.02
N VAL A 45 6.30 -11.26 5.92
CA VAL A 45 4.95 -10.98 5.39
C VAL A 45 3.86 -11.42 6.37
N HIS A 46 4.02 -12.57 7.02
CA HIS A 46 3.11 -13.02 8.07
C HIS A 46 3.01 -11.99 9.21
N LEU A 47 4.15 -11.52 9.72
CA LEU A 47 4.18 -10.50 10.77
C LEU A 47 3.46 -9.21 10.35
N ILE A 48 3.68 -8.76 9.10
CA ILE A 48 3.01 -7.57 8.56
C ILE A 48 1.50 -7.80 8.48
N ILE A 49 1.05 -8.97 8.00
CA ILE A 49 -0.38 -9.31 7.94
C ILE A 49 -0.98 -9.40 9.34
N ASP A 50 -0.26 -9.85 10.36
CA ASP A 50 -0.85 -9.93 11.72
C ASP A 50 -1.06 -8.55 12.36
N THR A 51 -0.36 -7.53 11.88
CA THR A 51 -0.27 -6.23 12.57
C THR A 51 -0.84 -5.06 11.76
N ALA A 52 -0.89 -5.18 10.43
CA ALA A 52 -1.44 -4.17 9.55
C ALA A 52 -2.98 -4.11 9.63
N SER A 53 -3.59 -3.20 8.86
CA SER A 53 -5.05 -3.12 8.70
C SER A 53 -5.43 -3.21 7.23
N ILE A 54 -6.53 -3.91 6.92
CA ILE A 54 -7.10 -3.96 5.58
C ILE A 54 -8.12 -2.86 5.44
N VAL A 55 -7.93 -2.03 4.42
CA VAL A 55 -8.84 -0.93 4.09
C VAL A 55 -9.44 -1.19 2.73
N ARG A 56 -10.78 -1.22 2.65
CA ARG A 56 -11.53 -1.31 1.40
C ARG A 56 -12.08 0.06 1.07
N VAL A 57 -11.86 0.50 -0.15
CA VAL A 57 -12.31 1.83 -0.61
C VAL A 57 -12.96 1.67 -1.97
N SER A 58 -14.22 2.10 -2.09
CA SER A 58 -14.93 2.04 -3.36
C SER A 58 -14.41 3.09 -4.34
N ALA A 59 -14.56 2.84 -5.64
CA ALA A 59 -14.19 3.78 -6.69
C ALA A 59 -14.80 5.18 -6.44
N GLY A 60 -14.00 6.22 -6.64
CA GLY A 60 -14.38 7.62 -6.43
C GLY A 60 -14.24 8.11 -4.99
N ASN A 61 -14.03 7.24 -4.00
CA ASN A 61 -13.83 7.67 -2.61
C ASN A 61 -12.38 8.05 -2.31
N VAL A 62 -12.22 9.06 -1.44
CA VAL A 62 -10.92 9.53 -0.98
C VAL A 62 -10.31 8.54 0.01
N ILE A 63 -9.03 8.24 -0.18
CA ILE A 63 -8.24 7.35 0.69
C ILE A 63 -7.47 8.16 1.74
N MET A 64 -6.92 9.31 1.35
CA MET A 64 -6.26 10.28 2.23
C MET A 64 -6.36 11.68 1.63
N ASN A 65 -6.42 12.72 2.47
CA ASN A 65 -6.51 14.12 2.04
C ASN A 65 -5.16 14.84 2.13
N GLU A 66 -4.93 15.79 1.23
CA GLU A 66 -3.83 16.75 1.36
C GLU A 66 -3.95 17.55 2.67
N GLY A 67 -2.83 17.76 3.37
CA GLY A 67 -2.78 18.45 4.66
C GLY A 67 -3.17 17.60 5.87
N GLU A 68 -3.65 16.38 5.67
CA GLU A 68 -3.98 15.46 6.77
C GLU A 68 -2.70 15.00 7.50
N ILE A 69 -2.76 14.88 8.83
CA ILE A 69 -1.67 14.32 9.64
C ILE A 69 -2.04 12.87 9.96
N ASP A 70 -1.29 11.93 9.40
CA ASP A 70 -1.45 10.49 9.63
C ASP A 70 -0.07 9.83 9.47
N ASP A 71 0.31 9.01 10.45
CA ASP A 71 1.61 8.35 10.60
C ASP A 71 1.66 6.97 9.92
N SER A 72 0.76 6.73 8.98
CA SER A 72 0.66 5.48 8.24
C SER A 72 0.96 5.65 6.75
N PHE A 73 1.23 4.53 6.08
CA PHE A 73 1.27 4.46 4.63
C PHE A 73 0.47 3.25 4.17
N PHE A 74 0.25 3.18 2.86
CA PHE A 74 -0.61 2.18 2.25
C PHE A 74 0.13 1.44 1.14
N VAL A 75 -0.21 0.16 0.94
CA VAL A 75 0.19 -0.63 -0.22
C VAL A 75 -1.07 -1.10 -0.94
N ILE A 76 -1.16 -0.90 -2.27
CA ILE A 76 -2.30 -1.37 -3.06
C ILE A 76 -2.18 -2.87 -3.29
N LEU A 77 -3.06 -3.64 -2.64
CA LEU A 77 -3.20 -5.08 -2.85
C LEU A 77 -4.06 -5.39 -4.08
N SER A 78 -5.04 -4.54 -4.38
CA SER A 78 -5.88 -4.61 -5.57
C SER A 78 -6.47 -3.24 -5.91
N GLY A 79 -6.80 -3.04 -7.18
CA GLY A 79 -7.32 -1.79 -7.72
C GLY A 79 -6.21 -0.81 -8.14
N ARG A 80 -6.61 0.44 -8.33
CA ARG A 80 -5.72 1.57 -8.62
C ARG A 80 -6.31 2.87 -8.09
N ALA A 81 -5.44 3.84 -7.83
CA ALA A 81 -5.77 5.14 -7.26
C ALA A 81 -5.10 6.26 -8.04
N VAL A 82 -5.65 7.46 -7.95
CA VAL A 82 -5.09 8.67 -8.55
C VAL A 82 -4.62 9.63 -7.45
N VAL A 83 -3.45 10.24 -7.67
CA VAL A 83 -2.87 11.26 -6.80
C VAL A 83 -3.18 12.63 -7.39
N ARG A 84 -3.76 13.49 -6.57
CA ARG A 84 -4.11 14.87 -6.92
C ARG A 84 -3.44 15.85 -5.99
N LYS A 85 -2.84 16.89 -6.56
CA LYS A 85 -2.30 18.04 -5.83
C LYS A 85 -2.78 19.31 -6.51
N ASN A 86 -3.27 20.29 -5.74
CA ASN A 86 -3.83 21.53 -6.29
C ASN A 86 -4.85 21.29 -7.42
N ASN A 87 -5.75 20.30 -7.22
CA ASN A 87 -6.78 19.89 -8.18
C ASN A 87 -6.27 19.31 -9.53
N ALA A 88 -4.97 19.05 -9.67
CA ALA A 88 -4.38 18.42 -10.84
C ALA A 88 -4.00 16.95 -10.57
N ASN A 89 -4.30 16.06 -11.52
CA ASN A 89 -3.84 14.67 -11.48
C ASN A 89 -2.33 14.62 -11.76
N ILE A 90 -1.52 14.23 -10.78
CA ILE A 90 -0.05 14.21 -10.92
C ILE A 90 0.51 12.80 -11.16
N ALA A 91 -0.18 11.76 -10.67
CA ALA A 91 0.23 10.37 -10.80
C ALA A 91 -0.96 9.40 -10.67
N THR A 92 -0.78 8.19 -11.18
CA THR A 92 -1.65 7.03 -10.93
C THR A 92 -0.84 5.97 -10.20
N ILE A 93 -1.43 5.37 -9.16
CA ILE A 93 -0.84 4.34 -8.32
C ILE A 93 -1.56 3.03 -8.59
N HIS A 94 -0.81 1.97 -8.86
CA HIS A 94 -1.32 0.67 -9.24
C HIS A 94 -1.10 -0.37 -8.15
N ARG A 95 -1.79 -1.51 -8.27
CA ARG A 95 -1.48 -2.73 -7.49
C ARG A 95 0.03 -2.98 -7.47
N GLY A 96 0.59 -3.20 -6.28
CA GLY A 96 2.04 -3.37 -6.12
C GLY A 96 2.79 -2.14 -5.64
N GLU A 97 2.16 -0.96 -5.69
CA GLU A 97 2.80 0.30 -5.32
C GLU A 97 2.32 0.78 -3.94
N CYS A 98 3.19 1.51 -3.23
CA CYS A 98 2.86 2.13 -1.96
C CYS A 98 2.60 3.63 -2.10
N PHE A 99 1.88 4.24 -1.17
CA PHE A 99 1.67 5.69 -1.10
C PHE A 99 1.47 6.17 0.34
N GLY A 100 1.63 7.47 0.56
CA GLY A 100 1.65 8.06 1.91
C GLY A 100 3.01 7.92 2.61
N GLU A 101 3.99 7.30 1.95
CA GLU A 101 5.32 7.06 2.51
C GLU A 101 6.09 8.37 2.77
N MET A 102 5.81 9.42 2.01
CA MET A 102 6.48 10.72 2.19
C MET A 102 6.14 11.34 3.54
N ALA A 103 4.84 11.44 3.87
CA ALA A 103 4.39 11.94 5.17
C ALA A 103 4.84 11.03 6.31
N TYR A 104 4.82 9.72 6.10
CA TYR A 104 5.35 8.76 7.06
C TYR A 104 6.84 8.98 7.34
N LEU A 105 7.67 9.17 6.31
CA LEU A 105 9.12 9.34 6.45
C LEU A 105 9.53 10.72 6.96
N SER A 106 8.84 11.78 6.54
CA SER A 106 9.19 13.15 6.94
C SER A 106 8.56 13.58 8.26
N GLY A 107 7.48 12.92 8.68
CA GLY A 107 6.66 13.35 9.83
C GLY A 107 5.78 14.56 9.54
N ASP A 108 5.72 15.02 8.28
CA ASP A 108 4.86 16.13 7.87
C ASP A 108 3.47 15.66 7.45
N SER A 109 2.58 16.62 7.20
CA SER A 109 1.26 16.37 6.63
C SER A 109 1.31 15.76 5.21
N ARG A 110 0.22 15.11 4.79
CA ARG A 110 0.07 14.55 3.44
C ARG A 110 0.27 15.63 2.37
N VAL A 111 1.16 15.37 1.41
CA VAL A 111 1.51 16.33 0.35
C VAL A 111 0.52 16.40 -0.82
N ALA A 112 -0.43 15.48 -0.87
CA ALA A 112 -1.40 15.32 -1.95
C ALA A 112 -2.60 14.48 -1.47
N THR A 113 -3.73 14.65 -2.16
CA THR A 113 -4.94 13.82 -1.98
C THR A 113 -4.83 12.56 -2.83
N VAL A 114 -5.25 11.41 -2.29
CA VAL A 114 -5.32 10.15 -3.07
C VAL A 114 -6.78 9.67 -3.09
N THR A 115 -7.28 9.39 -4.28
CA THR A 115 -8.65 8.90 -4.51
C THR A 115 -8.61 7.55 -5.20
N ALA A 116 -9.44 6.61 -4.77
CA ALA A 116 -9.62 5.35 -5.45
C ALA A 116 -10.21 5.58 -6.86
N GLU A 117 -9.54 5.10 -7.90
CA GLU A 117 -10.03 5.19 -9.29
C GLU A 117 -10.86 3.94 -9.65
N THR A 118 -10.54 2.80 -9.05
CA THR A 118 -11.37 1.59 -8.99
C THR A 118 -11.61 1.20 -7.55
N ASP A 119 -12.44 0.20 -7.30
CA ASP A 119 -12.49 -0.44 -5.98
C ASP A 119 -11.10 -0.93 -5.59
N CYS A 120 -10.69 -0.57 -4.38
CA CYS A 120 -9.35 -0.78 -3.87
C CYS A 120 -9.37 -1.65 -2.61
N ILE A 121 -8.39 -2.54 -2.53
CA ILE A 121 -8.02 -3.22 -1.28
C ILE A 121 -6.61 -2.78 -0.95
N LEU A 122 -6.46 -2.20 0.24
CA LEU A 122 -5.22 -1.59 0.70
C LEU A 122 -4.75 -2.28 1.97
N LEU A 123 -3.44 -2.39 2.12
CA LEU A 123 -2.80 -2.69 3.38
C LEU A 123 -2.33 -1.38 4.01
N LYS A 124 -2.93 -0.97 5.12
CA LYS A 124 -2.54 0.20 5.93
C LYS A 124 -1.55 -0.23 7.00
N ILE A 125 -0.40 0.42 7.04
CA ILE A 125 0.71 0.12 7.97
C ILE A 125 1.04 1.42 8.72
N SER A 126 0.95 1.40 10.05
CA SER A 126 1.26 2.57 10.91
C SER A 126 2.72 2.56 11.38
N SER A 127 3.19 3.72 11.83
CA SER A 127 4.51 3.88 12.45
C SER A 127 4.75 2.89 13.58
N MET A 128 3.74 2.71 14.45
CA MET A 128 3.82 1.83 15.62
C MET A 128 4.14 0.38 15.27
N LEU A 129 3.72 -0.09 14.10
CA LEU A 129 4.05 -1.43 13.61
C LEU A 129 5.53 -1.53 13.24
N LEU A 130 6.03 -0.55 12.49
CA LEU A 130 7.42 -0.52 12.04
C LEU A 130 8.40 -0.30 13.20
N ASP A 131 8.05 0.58 14.14
CA ASP A 131 8.88 0.88 15.30
C ASP A 131 9.10 -0.35 16.20
N LYS A 132 8.10 -1.23 16.27
CA LYS A 132 8.17 -2.49 17.03
C LYS A 132 8.79 -3.65 16.25
N SER A 133 9.06 -3.46 14.96
CA SER A 133 9.63 -4.49 14.10
C SER A 133 11.15 -4.55 14.16
N SER A 134 11.73 -5.65 13.66
CA SER A 134 13.19 -5.80 13.55
C SER A 134 13.80 -4.72 12.63
N LYS A 135 15.05 -4.32 12.88
CA LYS A 135 15.81 -3.41 12.01
C LYS A 135 15.86 -3.87 10.56
N ASP A 136 15.99 -5.18 10.32
CA ASP A 136 16.01 -5.74 8.97
C ASP A 136 14.70 -5.47 8.22
N LEU A 137 13.56 -5.60 8.91
CA LEU A 137 12.25 -5.28 8.33
C LEU A 137 12.14 -3.79 8.02
N GLN A 138 12.54 -2.92 8.94
CA GLN A 138 12.56 -1.47 8.72
C GLN A 138 13.42 -1.08 7.51
N LEU A 139 14.60 -1.69 7.35
CA LEU A 139 15.49 -1.48 6.20
C LEU A 139 14.86 -1.93 4.88
N LEU A 140 14.11 -3.04 4.88
CA LEU A 140 13.36 -3.48 3.70
C LEU A 140 12.29 -2.46 3.30
N PHE A 141 11.54 -1.92 4.26
CA PHE A 141 10.56 -0.86 4.00
C PHE A 141 11.23 0.40 3.45
N LEU A 142 12.31 0.87 4.07
CA LEU A 142 13.07 2.02 3.60
C LEU A 142 13.57 1.82 2.16
N LYS A 143 14.11 0.63 1.85
CA LYS A 143 14.53 0.28 0.48
C LYS A 143 13.35 0.38 -0.51
N ARG A 144 12.16 -0.08 -0.13
CA ARG A 144 10.98 -0.03 -1.01
C ARG A 144 10.42 1.37 -1.18
N PHE A 145 10.46 2.20 -0.15
CA PHE A 145 10.11 3.61 -0.27
C PHE A 145 11.08 4.33 -1.21
N SER A 146 12.39 4.15 -1.02
CA SER A 146 13.40 4.74 -1.91
C SER A 146 13.19 4.36 -3.37
N MET A 147 12.95 3.07 -3.67
CA MET A 147 12.67 2.63 -5.04
C MET A 147 11.39 3.25 -5.61
N THR A 148 10.35 3.40 -4.80
CA THR A 148 9.08 4.02 -5.22
C THR A 148 9.26 5.50 -5.52
N LEU A 149 9.95 6.22 -4.63
CA LEU A 149 10.24 7.64 -4.79
C LEU A 149 11.15 7.90 -6.00
N LEU A 150 12.18 7.07 -6.21
CA LEU A 150 13.03 7.14 -7.39
C LEU A 150 12.23 6.97 -8.68
N LYS A 151 11.39 5.93 -8.77
CA LYS A 151 10.53 5.71 -9.93
C LYS A 151 9.62 6.92 -10.21
N ARG A 152 9.02 7.48 -9.17
CA ARG A 152 8.13 8.66 -9.28
C ARG A 152 8.88 9.90 -9.73
N LEU A 153 10.08 10.12 -9.19
CA LEU A 153 10.91 11.25 -9.57
C LEU A 153 11.33 11.16 -11.04
N THR A 154 11.77 9.99 -11.51
CA THR A 154 12.09 9.77 -12.94
C THR A 154 10.90 10.11 -13.83
N VAL A 155 9.73 9.54 -13.54
CA VAL A 155 8.50 9.82 -14.32
C VAL A 155 8.12 11.30 -14.27
N SER A 156 8.32 11.97 -13.13
CA SER A 156 8.04 13.39 -13.00
C SER A 156 9.01 14.24 -13.82
N LEU A 157 10.30 13.88 -13.88
CA LEU A 157 11.32 14.59 -14.65
C LEU A 157 11.09 14.46 -16.16
N ASP A 158 10.69 13.29 -16.64
CA ASP A 158 10.38 13.06 -18.06
C ASP A 158 9.24 13.95 -18.55
N LYS A 159 8.27 14.27 -17.68
CA LYS A 159 7.17 15.20 -17.99
C LYS A 159 7.62 16.66 -18.18
N TYR A 160 8.78 17.06 -17.66
CA TYR A 160 9.32 18.42 -17.84
C TYR A 160 10.15 18.59 -19.11
N GLN A 161 10.46 17.50 -19.83
CA GLN A 161 11.22 17.52 -21.08
C GLN A 161 10.34 17.55 -22.34
N GLN A 162 9.01 17.60 -22.17
CA GLN A 162 8.00 17.71 -23.24
C GLN A 162 7.28 19.06 -23.13
#